data_AF-A0A369IKV7-F1
#
_entry.id   AF-A0A369IKV7-F1
#
_cell.length_a   1.000
_cell.length_b   1.000
_cell.length_c   1.000
_cell.angle_alpha   90.00
_cell.angle_beta   90.00
_cell.angle_gamma   90.00
#
_symmetry.space_group_name_H-M   'P 1'
#
loop_
_entity.id
_entity.type
_entity.pdbx_description
1 polymer ?
#
loop_
_entity_poly.entity_id
_entity_poly.type
_entity_poly.pdbx_seq_one_letter_code
_entity_poly.pdbx_strand_id
1 'polypeptide(L)'
;MTSMTGWIAKRLNYYESTSGWAHMIEDQREDKEEALWLFFELLDEFRGISHEVIYSTDYLPHYKLDTSWRGHSRQKKVRGTFKAVPKPRPATLIIRKMILEESWYSLIALNEKNEILDIRTSLDLGNIYERGLSIYGIEFDKWK
;
A
#
# COMPACT_ATOMS: atom_id res chain seq x y z
N MET A 1 24.54 -7.41 14.16
CA MET A 1 23.47 -7.10 13.21
C MET A 1 22.19 -7.73 13.72
N THR A 2 21.12 -6.95 13.92
CA THR A 2 19.79 -7.51 14.18
C THR A 2 19.31 -8.17 12.89
N SER A 3 18.87 -9.43 12.95
CA SER A 3 18.29 -10.09 11.77
C SER A 3 17.01 -9.36 11.35
N MET A 4 16.69 -9.35 10.05
CA MET A 4 15.44 -8.77 9.54
C MET A 4 14.22 -9.33 10.28
N THR A 5 14.22 -10.63 10.57
CA THR A 5 13.16 -11.28 11.36
C THR A 5 13.02 -10.68 12.75
N GLY A 6 14.12 -10.51 13.49
CA GLY A 6 14.08 -9.92 14.83
C GLY A 6 13.70 -8.44 14.82
N TRP A 7 14.13 -7.70 13.78
CA TRP A 7 13.74 -6.31 13.60
C TRP A 7 12.24 -6.17 13.30
N ILE A 8 11.69 -6.98 12.38
CA ILE A 8 10.26 -6.99 12.05
C ILE A 8 9.42 -7.36 13.28
N ALA A 9 9.83 -8.37 14.05
CA ALA A 9 9.14 -8.75 15.28
C ALA A 9 9.00 -7.54 16.23
N LYS A 10 10.11 -6.84 16.50
CA LYS A 10 10.09 -5.61 17.32
C LYS A 10 9.22 -4.51 16.69
N ARG A 11 9.33 -4.31 15.37
CA ARG A 11 8.62 -3.24 14.65
C ARG A 11 7.09 -3.44 14.66
N LEU A 12 6.65 -4.70 14.63
CA LEU A 12 5.25 -5.12 14.67
C LEU A 12 4.77 -5.50 16.09
N ASN A 13 5.55 -5.19 17.14
CA ASN A 13 5.23 -5.45 18.55
C ASN A 13 5.03 -6.94 18.92
N TYR A 14 5.70 -7.85 18.22
CA TYR A 14 5.83 -9.23 18.67
C TYR A 14 6.91 -9.32 19.76
N TYR A 15 6.64 -10.12 20.80
CA TYR A 15 7.58 -10.36 21.90
C TYR A 15 8.84 -11.09 21.42
N GLU A 16 8.69 -12.06 20.51
CA GLU A 16 9.77 -12.81 19.89
C GLU A 16 9.42 -13.19 18.45
N SER A 17 10.41 -13.63 17.67
CA SER A 17 10.19 -14.16 16.33
C SER A 17 9.48 -15.51 16.42
N THR A 18 8.15 -15.52 16.36
CA THR A 18 7.32 -16.71 16.62
C THR A 18 7.25 -17.69 15.45
N SER A 19 7.40 -17.25 14.20
CA SER A 19 7.21 -18.11 13.01
C SER A 19 7.93 -17.66 11.73
N GLY A 20 8.76 -16.61 11.79
CA GLY A 20 9.38 -15.99 10.62
C GLY A 20 8.60 -14.77 10.13
N TRP A 21 9.30 -13.86 9.43
CA TRP A 21 8.76 -12.53 9.13
C TRP A 21 7.53 -12.55 8.22
N ALA A 22 7.41 -13.51 7.30
CA ALA A 22 6.30 -13.57 6.37
C ALA A 22 4.96 -13.76 7.09
N HIS A 23 4.90 -14.68 8.06
CA HIS A 23 3.69 -14.91 8.86
C HIS A 23 3.35 -13.71 9.74
N MET A 24 4.35 -13.07 10.37
CA MET A 24 4.11 -11.87 11.18
C MET A 24 3.53 -10.71 10.36
N ILE A 25 3.87 -10.61 9.08
CA ILE A 25 3.33 -9.60 8.15
C ILE A 25 1.93 -9.99 7.66
N GLU A 26 1.72 -11.26 7.28
CA GLU A 26 0.41 -11.77 6.87
C GLU A 26 -0.63 -11.62 7.98
N ASP A 27 -0.24 -11.75 9.26
CA ASP A 27 -1.12 -11.52 10.40
C ASP A 27 -1.65 -10.07 10.48
N GLN A 28 -0.94 -9.10 9.89
CA GLN A 28 -1.33 -7.68 9.92
C GLN A 28 -2.34 -7.32 8.82
N ARG A 29 -2.54 -8.19 7.82
CA ARG A 29 -3.30 -7.87 6.60
C ARG A 29 -4.14 -9.05 6.18
N GLU A 30 -5.44 -8.81 6.00
CA GLU A 30 -6.34 -9.86 5.50
C GLU A 30 -6.17 -10.13 3.98
N ASP A 31 -5.51 -9.24 3.23
CA ASP A 31 -5.21 -9.40 1.81
C ASP A 31 -3.70 -9.61 1.59
N LYS A 32 -3.35 -10.59 0.73
CA LYS A 32 -1.96 -10.96 0.47
C LYS A 32 -1.17 -9.89 -0.28
N GLU A 33 -1.84 -9.13 -1.14
CA GLU A 33 -1.21 -8.03 -1.88
C GLU A 33 -0.89 -6.88 -0.91
N GLU A 34 -1.82 -6.57 0.00
CA GLU A 34 -1.59 -5.59 1.08
C GLU A 34 -0.48 -6.04 2.04
N ALA A 35 -0.40 -7.35 2.35
CA ALA A 35 0.71 -7.93 3.12
C ALA A 35 2.05 -7.77 2.38
N LEU A 36 2.06 -7.97 1.06
CA LEU A 36 3.25 -7.76 0.24
C LEU A 36 3.69 -6.28 0.22
N TRP A 37 2.74 -5.34 0.17
CA TRP A 37 3.04 -3.91 0.29
C TRP A 37 3.65 -3.56 1.65
N LEU A 38 3.08 -4.08 2.74
CA LEU A 38 3.64 -3.91 4.08
C LEU A 38 5.07 -4.48 4.17
N PHE A 39 5.34 -5.63 3.52
CA PHE A 39 6.69 -6.18 3.45
C PHE A 39 7.69 -5.21 2.80
N PHE A 40 7.34 -4.58 1.68
CA PHE A 40 8.24 -3.63 1.03
C PHE A 40 8.46 -2.37 1.86
N GLU A 41 7.42 -1.83 2.53
CA GLU A 41 7.60 -0.70 3.46
C GLU A 41 8.56 -1.05 4.60
N LEU A 42 8.41 -2.24 5.19
CA LEU A 42 9.29 -2.71 6.26
C LEU A 42 10.72 -2.97 5.78
N LEU A 43 10.88 -3.47 4.55
CA LEU A 43 12.19 -3.70 3.94
C LEU A 43 12.91 -2.38 3.68
N ASP A 44 12.21 -1.38 3.13
CA ASP A 44 12.77 -0.06 2.88
C ASP A 44 13.17 0.63 4.19
N GLU A 45 12.32 0.57 5.22
CA GLU A 45 12.63 1.08 6.56
C GLU A 45 13.84 0.36 7.17
N PHE A 46 13.91 -0.98 7.08
CA PHE A 46 15.05 -1.75 7.57
C PHE A 46 16.36 -1.41 6.86
N ARG A 47 16.30 -1.11 5.56
CA ARG A 47 17.46 -0.69 4.75
C ARG A 47 17.81 0.80 4.93
N GLY A 48 16.98 1.56 5.64
CA GLY A 48 17.15 3.00 5.82
C GLY A 48 16.90 3.80 4.54
N ILE A 49 16.08 3.29 3.62
CA ILE A 49 15.69 3.98 2.40
C ILE A 49 14.68 5.08 2.77
N SER A 50 15.01 6.33 2.43
CA SER A 50 14.13 7.48 2.70
C SER A 50 13.15 7.69 1.55
N HIS A 51 11.89 7.95 1.89
CA HIS A 51 10.88 8.39 0.94
C HIS A 51 10.47 9.83 1.25
N GLU A 52 10.43 10.67 0.23
CA GLU A 52 9.91 12.03 0.33
C GLU A 52 8.47 12.03 -0.21
N VAL A 53 7.51 12.46 0.59
CA VAL A 53 6.15 12.71 0.09
C VAL A 53 6.20 14.03 -0.68
N ILE A 54 6.00 13.97 -2.00
CA ILE A 54 6.04 15.16 -2.86
C ILE A 54 4.66 15.73 -3.12
N TYR A 55 3.62 14.88 -3.09
CA TYR A 55 2.24 15.32 -3.20
C TYR A 55 1.31 14.47 -2.35
N SER A 56 0.24 15.07 -1.86
CA SER A 56 -0.84 14.40 -1.14
C SER A 56 -2.20 14.99 -1.49
N THR A 57 -3.22 14.15 -1.51
CA THR A 57 -4.61 14.60 -1.67
C THR A 57 -5.56 13.66 -0.95
N ASP A 58 -6.59 14.24 -0.35
CA ASP A 58 -7.68 13.47 0.25
C ASP A 58 -8.49 12.81 -0.85
N TYR A 59 -8.73 11.51 -0.71
CA TYR A 59 -9.54 10.75 -1.63
C TYR A 59 -10.95 10.61 -1.09
N LEU A 60 -11.87 11.39 -1.65
CA LEU A 60 -13.29 11.36 -1.31
C LEU A 60 -14.12 10.82 -2.50
N PRO A 61 -14.30 9.50 -2.63
CA PRO A 61 -15.02 8.93 -3.76
C PRO A 61 -16.45 8.56 -3.35
N HIS A 62 -17.32 9.54 -3.08
CA HIS A 62 -18.72 9.19 -2.81
C HIS A 62 -19.54 8.84 -4.07
N TYR A 63 -19.04 9.14 -5.29
CA TYR A 63 -19.89 9.05 -6.49
C TYR A 63 -19.28 8.47 -7.78
N LYS A 64 -18.02 8.00 -7.79
CA LYS A 64 -17.37 7.50 -9.03
C LYS A 64 -16.52 6.23 -8.88
N LEU A 65 -16.66 5.48 -7.79
CA LEU A 65 -16.04 4.15 -7.72
C LEU A 65 -16.94 3.16 -8.46
N ASP A 66 -16.49 2.73 -9.63
CA ASP A 66 -17.04 1.55 -10.28
C ASP A 66 -16.81 0.35 -9.35
N THR A 67 -17.87 -0.07 -8.65
CA THR A 67 -17.85 -1.23 -7.76
C THR A 67 -17.64 -2.56 -8.51
N SER A 68 -17.61 -2.54 -9.85
CA SER A 68 -17.30 -3.70 -10.70
C SER A 68 -15.79 -3.89 -10.94
N TRP A 69 -14.93 -2.96 -10.49
CA TRP A 69 -13.49 -3.14 -10.56
C TRP A 69 -13.05 -4.36 -9.76
N ARG A 70 -12.29 -5.26 -10.40
CA ARG A 70 -11.78 -6.53 -9.81
C ARG A 70 -10.89 -6.32 -8.57
N GLY A 71 -10.50 -5.09 -8.25
CA GLY A 71 -9.74 -4.74 -7.04
C GLY A 71 -10.57 -4.37 -5.80
N HIS A 72 -11.90 -4.19 -5.90
CA HIS A 72 -12.71 -3.67 -4.77
C HIS A 72 -13.47 -4.72 -3.94
N SER A 73 -13.45 -5.98 -4.34
CA SER A 73 -13.95 -7.07 -3.50
C SER A 73 -12.96 -8.22 -3.51
N ARG A 74 -12.77 -8.85 -2.36
CA ARG A 74 -11.97 -10.08 -2.24
C ARG A 74 -12.89 -11.25 -1.98
N GLN A 75 -12.52 -12.41 -2.48
CA GLN A 75 -13.24 -13.64 -2.20
C GLN A 75 -12.75 -14.23 -0.88
N LYS A 76 -13.57 -14.15 0.16
CA LYS A 76 -13.31 -14.79 1.45
C LYS A 76 -13.98 -16.16 1.49
N LYS A 77 -13.21 -17.21 1.75
CA LYS A 77 -13.75 -18.56 1.93
C LYS A 77 -14.49 -18.63 3.27
N VAL A 78 -15.79 -18.93 3.22
CA VAL A 78 -16.67 -19.09 4.39
C VAL A 78 -17.40 -20.41 4.24
N ARG A 79 -17.09 -21.38 5.13
CA ARG A 79 -17.75 -22.70 5.19
C ARG A 79 -17.88 -23.41 3.83
N GLY A 80 -16.78 -23.46 3.06
CA GLY A 80 -16.74 -24.14 1.76
C GLY A 80 -17.29 -23.32 0.58
N THR A 81 -17.84 -22.14 0.81
CA THR A 81 -18.27 -21.19 -0.23
C THR A 81 -17.36 -19.96 -0.26
N PHE A 82 -17.26 -19.27 -1.40
CA PHE A 82 -16.56 -17.98 -1.48
C PHE A 82 -17.59 -16.85 -1.43
N LYS A 83 -17.40 -15.91 -0.50
CA LYS A 83 -18.21 -14.70 -0.39
C LYS A 83 -17.36 -13.49 -0.75
N ALA A 84 -17.91 -12.59 -1.57
CA ALA A 84 -17.30 -11.30 -1.82
C ALA A 84 -17.36 -10.45 -0.54
N VAL A 85 -16.20 -10.01 -0.05
CA VAL A 85 -16.07 -9.06 1.05
C VAL A 85 -15.49 -7.77 0.49
N PRO A 86 -16.08 -6.61 0.79
CA PRO A 86 -15.55 -5.33 0.30
C PRO A 86 -14.13 -5.10 0.83
N LYS A 87 -13.23 -4.64 -0.05
CA LYS A 87 -11.93 -4.12 0.38
C LYS A 87 -12.11 -2.76 1.07
N PRO A 88 -11.22 -2.38 2.01
CA PRO A 88 -11.18 -1.01 2.51
C PRO A 88 -11.04 -0.03 1.34
N ARG A 89 -11.62 1.16 1.49
CA ARG A 89 -11.54 2.22 0.47
C ARG A 89 -10.32 3.10 0.74
N PRO A 90 -9.69 3.64 -0.32
CA PRO A 90 -8.69 4.68 -0.12
C PRO A 90 -9.36 5.90 0.51
N ALA A 91 -8.69 6.50 1.48
CA ALA A 91 -9.03 7.77 2.12
C ALA A 91 -8.05 8.87 1.70
N THR A 92 -6.81 8.50 1.36
CA THR A 92 -5.76 9.44 0.94
C THR A 92 -4.96 8.83 -0.19
N LEU A 93 -4.57 9.67 -1.15
CA LEU A 93 -3.61 9.32 -2.17
C LEU A 93 -2.35 10.16 -1.96
N ILE A 94 -1.19 9.53 -2.11
CA ILE A 94 0.09 10.22 -2.03
C ILE A 94 0.97 9.85 -3.21
N ILE A 95 1.85 10.77 -3.58
CA ILE A 95 2.98 10.49 -4.46
C ILE A 95 4.24 10.60 -3.60
N ARG A 96 4.99 9.50 -3.52
CA ARG A 96 6.31 9.44 -2.90
C ARG A 96 7.39 9.50 -3.96
N LYS A 97 8.48 10.19 -3.67
CA LYS A 97 9.76 10.09 -4.38
C LYS A 97 10.72 9.27 -3.52
N MET A 98 11.38 8.31 -4.15
CA MET A 98 12.43 7.50 -3.56
C MET A 98 13.73 7.73 -4.33
N ILE A 99 14.83 7.97 -3.61
CA ILE A 99 16.15 8.15 -4.20
C ILE A 99 16.97 6.90 -3.89
N LEU A 100 17.20 6.08 -4.92
CA LEU A 100 18.13 4.95 -4.89
C LEU A 100 19.35 5.29 -5.75
N GLU A 101 19.57 4.54 -6.84
CA GLU A 101 20.54 4.91 -7.90
C GLU A 101 19.98 6.00 -8.81
N GLU A 102 18.66 5.98 -9.02
CA GLU A 102 17.88 6.96 -9.76
C GLU A 102 16.61 7.32 -8.97
N SER A 103 15.90 8.37 -9.42
CA SER A 103 14.66 8.81 -8.77
C SER A 103 13.48 7.96 -9.22
N TRP A 104 12.85 7.29 -8.26
CA TRP A 104 11.61 6.54 -8.46
C TRP A 104 10.44 7.31 -7.86
N TYR A 105 9.29 7.21 -8.50
CA TYR A 105 8.03 7.80 -8.04
C TYR A 105 7.00 6.72 -7.81
N SER A 106 6.29 6.80 -6.69
CA SER A 106 5.27 5.84 -6.30
C SER A 106 3.96 6.55 -6.00
N LEU A 107 2.90 6.20 -6.74
CA LEU A 107 1.52 6.47 -6.36
C LEU A 107 1.09 5.44 -5.32
N ILE A 108 0.61 5.91 -4.17
CA ILE A 108 0.19 5.05 -3.07
C ILE A 108 -1.22 5.44 -2.63
N ALA A 109 -2.08 4.44 -2.53
CA ALA A 109 -3.41 4.56 -1.97
C ALA A 109 -3.43 4.08 -0.53
N LEU A 110 -3.85 4.94 0.39
CA LEU A 110 -3.91 4.67 1.82
C LEU A 110 -5.36 4.62 2.30
N ASN A 111 -5.66 3.71 3.24
CA ASN A 111 -6.93 3.74 3.98
C ASN A 111 -6.89 4.74 5.15
N GLU A 112 -7.98 4.84 5.90
CA GLU A 112 -8.11 5.72 7.09
C GLU A 112 -7.10 5.43 8.21
N LYS A 113 -6.48 4.25 8.21
CA LYS A 113 -5.46 3.82 9.18
C LYS A 113 -4.03 4.02 8.64
N ASN A 114 -3.86 4.70 7.52
CA ASN A 114 -2.59 4.84 6.79
C ASN A 114 -1.98 3.50 6.32
N GLU A 115 -2.81 2.49 6.10
CA GLU A 115 -2.36 1.23 5.53
C GLU A 115 -2.43 1.30 4.01
N ILE A 116 -1.37 0.83 3.35
CA ILE A 116 -1.32 0.77 1.90
C ILE A 116 -2.31 -0.25 1.35
N LEU A 117 -3.14 0.22 0.42
CA LEU A 117 -4.09 -0.59 -0.34
C LEU A 117 -3.60 -0.90 -1.76
N ASP A 118 -2.88 0.04 -2.38
CA ASP A 118 -2.30 -0.13 -3.72
C ASP A 118 -1.02 0.71 -3.85
N ILE A 119 -0.09 0.20 -4.65
CA ILE A 119 1.14 0.90 -5.04
C ILE A 119 1.33 0.77 -6.55
N ARG A 120 1.67 1.90 -7.19
CA ARG A 120 2.16 1.94 -8.56
C ARG A 120 3.43 2.74 -8.62
N THR A 121 4.50 2.12 -9.10
CA THR A 121 5.82 2.73 -9.18
C THR A 121 6.24 2.96 -10.64
N SER A 122 7.00 4.02 -10.89
CA SER A 122 7.53 4.44 -12.20
C SER A 122 8.79 5.28 -12.02
N LEU A 123 9.68 5.28 -13.00
CA LEU A 123 10.81 6.22 -13.09
C LEU A 123 10.39 7.61 -13.57
N ASP A 124 9.24 7.68 -14.24
CA ASP A 124 8.68 8.93 -14.75
C ASP A 124 7.47 9.34 -13.93
N LEU A 125 7.50 10.59 -13.44
CA LEU A 125 6.44 11.22 -12.69
C LEU A 125 5.19 11.48 -13.55
N GLY A 126 5.34 11.73 -14.86
CA GLY A 126 4.22 11.88 -15.80
C GLY A 126 3.32 10.63 -15.80
N ASN A 127 3.92 9.46 -15.96
CA ASN A 127 3.24 8.17 -15.84
C ASN A 127 2.49 7.97 -14.50
N ILE A 128 2.99 8.54 -13.40
CA ILE A 128 2.31 8.48 -12.10
C ILE A 128 1.03 9.32 -12.11
N TYR A 129 1.07 10.53 -12.68
CA TYR A 129 -0.14 11.35 -12.82
C TYR A 129 -1.18 10.70 -13.74
N GLU A 130 -0.77 10.13 -14.87
CA GLU A 130 -1.66 9.42 -15.77
C GLU A 130 -2.35 8.23 -15.08
N ARG A 131 -1.61 7.49 -14.24
CA ARG A 131 -2.18 6.42 -13.40
C ARG A 131 -3.13 6.96 -12.33
N GLY A 132 -2.78 8.07 -11.68
CA GLY A 132 -3.65 8.74 -10.71
C GLY A 132 -4.99 9.16 -11.32
N LEU A 133 -4.97 9.71 -12.53
CA LEU A 133 -6.17 10.06 -13.27
C LEU A 133 -6.97 8.82 -13.73
N SER A 134 -6.31 7.83 -14.33
CA SER A 134 -7.00 6.68 -14.91
C SER A 134 -7.60 5.72 -13.88
N ILE A 135 -6.93 5.54 -12.73
CA ILE A 135 -7.37 4.63 -11.68
C ILE A 135 -8.29 5.35 -10.69
N TYR A 136 -7.91 6.55 -10.26
CA TYR A 136 -8.58 7.24 -9.16
C TYR A 136 -9.37 8.47 -9.59
N GLY A 137 -9.24 8.93 -10.85
CA GLY A 137 -9.95 10.10 -11.35
C GLY A 137 -9.40 11.42 -10.82
N ILE A 138 -8.15 11.45 -10.34
CA ILE A 138 -7.51 12.65 -9.79
C ILE A 138 -6.74 13.39 -10.89
N GLU A 139 -7.18 14.62 -11.18
CA GLU A 139 -6.52 15.52 -12.11
C GLU A 139 -5.19 16.05 -11.53
N PHE A 140 -4.25 16.39 -12.42
CA PHE A 140 -2.91 16.84 -12.04
C PHE A 140 -2.92 18.05 -11.08
N ASP A 141 -3.81 19.01 -11.30
CA ASP A 141 -3.94 20.25 -10.51
C ASP A 141 -4.53 20.02 -9.10
N LYS A 142 -5.05 18.82 -8.80
CA LYS A 142 -5.63 18.46 -7.50
C LYS A 142 -4.60 17.90 -6.51
N TRP A 143 -3.39 17.62 -6.98
CA TRP A 143 -2.27 17.25 -6.13
C TRP A 143 -1.72 18.50 -5.43
N LYS A 144 -1.54 18.41 -4.11
CA LYS A 144 -1.05 19.50 -3.26
C LYS A 144 0.28 19.11 -2.62
#